data_AF-A0A920U2Q0-F1
#
_entry.id   AF-A0A920U2Q0-F1
#
_cell.length_a   1.000
_cell.length_b   1.000
_cell.length_c   1.000
_cell.angle_alpha   90.00
_cell.angle_beta   90.00
_cell.angle_gamma   90.00
#
_symmetry.space_group_name_H-M   'P 1'
#
loop_
_entity.id
_entity.type
_entity.pdbx_description
1 polymer ?
#
loop_
_entity_poly.entity_id
_entity_poly.type
_entity_poly.pdbx_seq_one_letter_code
_entity_poly.pdbx_strand_id
1 'polypeptide(L)'
;MRSRQVTLGDATDDGMTIASAATGLLRKSGPTVPIRLIGVGCTNLLEDVDSTQTTLFHDTRMHKRNDLNRTLDRIDDRFGQGTVTRATQHSTERAGLSMQVKRGDGE
;
A
#
# COMPACT_ATOMS: atom_id res chain seq x y z
N MET A 1 10.32 11.65 17.61
CA MET A 1 9.71 11.26 16.32
C MET A 1 8.20 11.12 16.55
N ARG A 2 7.36 11.89 15.87
CA ARG A 2 5.90 11.85 16.07
C ARG A 2 5.28 11.05 14.92
N SER A 3 4.86 9.82 15.20
CA SER A 3 3.99 9.07 14.31
C SER A 3 2.53 9.48 14.50
N ARG A 4 1.71 9.27 13.48
CA ARG A 4 0.26 9.47 13.47
C ARG A 4 -0.36 8.27 12.78
N GLN A 5 -1.53 7.85 13.24
CA GLN A 5 -2.23 6.69 12.73
C GLN A 5 -3.72 6.99 12.57
N VAL A 6 -4.37 6.27 11.68
CA VAL A 6 -5.82 6.26 11.48
C VAL A 6 -6.25 4.82 11.28
N THR A 7 -7.37 4.45 11.89
CA THR A 7 -8.00 3.15 11.67
C THR A 7 -8.86 3.22 10.41
N LEU A 8 -8.68 2.27 9.49
CA LEU A 8 -9.54 2.12 8.32
C LEU A 8 -10.83 1.41 8.72
N GLY A 9 -11.91 1.64 7.96
CA GLY A 9 -13.21 1.05 8.25
C GLY A 9 -13.22 -0.47 8.14
N ASP A 10 -12.52 -0.99 7.12
CA ASP A 10 -12.38 -2.41 6.83
C ASP A 10 -10.91 -2.77 6.65
N ALA A 11 -10.57 -4.03 6.90
CA ALA A 11 -9.26 -4.57 6.52
C ALA A 11 -9.11 -4.55 5.00
N THR A 12 -7.96 -4.09 4.50
CA THR A 12 -7.74 -3.91 3.07
C THR A 12 -6.27 -4.08 2.70
N ASP A 13 -6.03 -4.67 1.54
CA ASP A 13 -4.75 -4.76 0.84
C ASP A 13 -4.64 -3.74 -0.31
N ASP A 14 -5.67 -2.93 -0.55
CA ASP A 14 -5.71 -1.99 -1.67
C ASP A 14 -4.77 -0.80 -1.44
N GLY A 15 -3.63 -0.82 -2.13
CA GLY A 15 -2.59 0.20 -1.99
C GLY A 15 -3.06 1.64 -2.22
N MET A 16 -4.10 1.87 -3.02
CA MET A 16 -4.66 3.22 -3.23
C MET A 16 -5.43 3.72 -2.00
N THR A 17 -6.17 2.83 -1.34
CA THR A 17 -6.89 3.14 -0.11
C THR A 17 -5.88 3.51 1.00
N ILE A 18 -4.80 2.73 1.14
CA ILE A 18 -3.71 3.00 2.08
C ILE A 18 -3.01 4.32 1.75
N ALA A 19 -2.66 4.56 0.48
CA ALA A 19 -1.99 5.80 0.05
C ALA A 19 -2.87 7.04 0.29
N SER A 20 -4.18 6.95 0.04
CA SER A 20 -5.13 8.03 0.31
C SER A 20 -5.21 8.35 1.81
N ALA A 21 -5.28 7.32 2.66
CA ALA A 21 -5.30 7.52 4.11
C ALA A 21 -4.00 8.15 4.62
N ALA A 22 -2.84 7.67 4.16
CA ALA A 22 -1.53 8.19 4.54
C ALA A 22 -1.32 9.64 4.10
N THR A 23 -1.65 9.97 2.85
CA THR A 23 -1.57 11.35 2.34
C THR A 23 -2.57 12.28 3.04
N GLY A 24 -3.76 11.77 3.39
CA GLY A 24 -4.73 12.47 4.23
C GLY A 24 -4.19 12.81 5.62
N LEU A 25 -3.51 11.87 6.29
CA LEU A 25 -2.84 12.09 7.58
C LEU A 25 -1.73 13.13 7.48
N LEU A 26 -0.88 13.02 6.45
CA LEU A 26 0.19 13.97 6.18
C LEU A 26 -0.37 15.38 5.96
N ARG A 27 -1.46 15.53 5.20
CA ARG A 27 -2.08 16.84 4.98
C ARG A 27 -2.70 17.42 6.25
N LYS A 28 -3.34 16.60 7.09
CA LYS A 28 -4.03 17.06 8.30
C LYS A 28 -3.08 17.41 9.44
N SER A 29 -1.97 16.70 9.56
CA SER A 29 -1.13 16.72 10.76
C SER A 29 0.37 16.62 10.47
N GLY A 30 0.74 16.86 9.21
CA GLY A 30 2.12 16.82 8.77
C GLY A 30 2.98 17.94 9.38
N PRO A 31 4.29 17.73 9.43
CA PRO A 31 5.24 18.76 9.84
C PRO A 31 5.23 19.93 8.85
N THR A 32 5.36 21.15 9.37
CA THR A 32 5.47 22.40 8.59
C THR A 32 6.91 22.76 8.22
N VAL A 33 7.87 21.95 8.66
CA VAL A 33 9.30 22.12 8.43
C VAL A 33 9.80 21.07 7.43
N PRO A 34 10.93 21.31 6.75
CA PRO A 34 11.53 20.32 5.85
C PRO A 34 11.76 18.97 6.54
N ILE A 35 11.40 17.88 5.85
CA ILE A 35 11.57 16.52 6.34
C ILE A 35 12.58 15.74 5.52
N ARG A 36 13.38 14.91 6.18
CA ARG A 36 14.36 14.02 5.55
C ARG A 36 13.78 12.64 5.20
N LEU A 37 12.76 12.21 5.93
CA LEU A 37 12.18 10.89 5.80
C LEU A 37 10.70 10.92 6.18
N ILE A 38 9.89 10.19 5.41
CA ILE A 38 8.53 9.82 5.74
C ILE A 38 8.37 8.31 5.53
N GLY A 39 7.77 7.63 6.50
CA GLY A 39 7.45 6.21 6.41
C GLY A 39 5.95 6.01 6.55
N VAL A 40 5.41 5.05 5.81
CA VAL A 40 4.04 4.56 5.95
C VAL A 40 4.13 3.08 6.33
N GLY A 41 3.42 2.70 7.40
CA GLY A 41 3.33 1.33 7.86
C GLY A 41 1.88 0.97 8.16
N CYS A 42 1.54 -0.30 7.97
CA CYS A 42 0.25 -0.86 8.35
C CYS A 42 0.42 -1.75 9.58
N THR A 43 -0.58 -1.74 10.46
CA THR A 43 -0.65 -2.60 11.64
C THR A 43 -1.95 -3.39 11.61
N ASN A 44 -2.12 -4.37 12.49
CA ASN A 44 -3.31 -5.23 12.55
C ASN A 44 -3.53 -6.00 11.24
N LEU A 45 -2.45 -6.57 10.71
CA LEU A 45 -2.49 -7.40 9.52
C LEU A 45 -3.26 -8.69 9.81
N LEU A 46 -4.07 -9.14 8.86
CA LEU A 46 -4.76 -10.42 8.92
C LEU A 46 -3.90 -11.48 8.22
N GLU A 47 -3.75 -12.65 8.84
CA GLU A 47 -3.00 -13.77 8.26
C GLU A 47 -3.77 -14.47 7.14
N ASP A 48 -5.11 -14.35 7.14
CA ASP A 48 -5.98 -15.10 6.24
C ASP A 48 -6.92 -14.17 5.45
N VAL A 49 -6.74 -14.14 4.12
CA VAL A 49 -7.49 -13.28 3.18
C VAL A 49 -8.95 -13.75 3.05
N ASP A 50 -9.21 -15.03 3.29
CA ASP A 50 -10.50 -15.69 3.08
C ASP A 50 -11.52 -15.44 4.19
N SER A 51 -11.13 -14.74 5.26
CA SER A 51 -11.99 -14.44 6.42
C SER A 51 -12.80 -13.13 6.28
N THR A 52 -12.84 -12.52 5.08
CA THR A 52 -13.63 -11.32 4.87
C THR A 52 -15.12 -11.64 4.70
N GLN A 53 -15.94 -11.06 5.57
CA GLN A 53 -17.39 -11.22 5.53
C GLN A 53 -17.93 -10.74 4.19
N THR A 54 -18.57 -11.64 3.44
CA THR A 54 -19.27 -11.29 2.20
C THR A 54 -20.45 -10.38 2.53
N THR A 55 -20.40 -9.13 2.08
CA THR A 55 -21.52 -8.20 2.24
C THR A 55 -22.66 -8.63 1.31
N LEU A 56 -23.90 -8.68 1.82
CA LEU A 56 -25.08 -9.01 0.98
C LEU A 56 -25.31 -7.98 -0.12
N PHE A 57 -24.91 -6.73 0.11
CA PHE A 57 -24.93 -5.65 -0.87
C PHE A 57 -23.49 -5.30 -1.22
N HIS A 58 -23.09 -5.67 -2.43
CA HIS A 58 -21.74 -5.45 -2.91
C HIS A 58 -21.54 -4.01 -3.38
N ASP A 59 -20.51 -3.35 -2.86
CA ASP A 59 -19.93 -2.23 -3.58
C ASP A 59 -19.17 -2.79 -4.79
N THR A 60 -19.81 -2.73 -5.96
CA THR A 60 -19.23 -3.22 -7.22
C THR A 60 -17.89 -2.58 -7.57
N ARG A 61 -17.58 -1.38 -7.03
CA ARG A 61 -16.26 -0.76 -7.24
C ARG A 61 -15.19 -1.45 -6.41
N MET A 62 -15.47 -1.80 -5.15
CA MET A 62 -14.50 -2.52 -4.32
C MET A 62 -14.17 -3.89 -4.92
N HIS A 63 -15.17 -4.65 -5.37
CA HIS A 63 -14.93 -5.94 -6.02
C HIS A 63 -14.04 -5.85 -7.25
N LYS A 64 -14.29 -4.87 -8.13
CA LYS A 64 -13.46 -4.64 -9.32
C LYS A 64 -12.01 -4.29 -8.96
N ARG A 65 -11.81 -3.54 -7.89
CA ARG A 65 -10.45 -3.19 -7.41
C ARG A 65 -9.73 -4.40 -6.85
N ASN A 66 -10.42 -5.23 -6.07
CA ASN A 66 -9.84 -6.45 -5.50
C ASN A 66 -9.48 -7.46 -6.59
N ASP A 67 -10.34 -7.66 -7.59
CA ASP A 67 -10.05 -8.53 -8.72
C ASP A 67 -8.89 -8.01 -9.58
N LEU A 68 -8.83 -6.70 -9.79
CA LEU A 68 -7.70 -6.05 -10.47
C LEU A 68 -6.39 -6.25 -9.70
N ASN A 69 -6.37 -6.00 -8.38
CA ASN A 69 -5.17 -6.17 -7.56
C ASN A 69 -4.69 -7.63 -7.63
N ARG A 70 -5.59 -8.60 -7.41
CA ARG A 70 -5.28 -10.04 -7.52
C ARG A 70 -4.77 -10.44 -8.90
N THR A 71 -5.26 -9.80 -9.96
CA THR A 71 -4.79 -10.06 -11.32
C THR A 71 -3.39 -9.50 -11.54
N LEU A 72 -3.08 -8.31 -11.01
CA LEU A 72 -1.74 -7.74 -11.05
C LEU A 72 -0.75 -8.62 -10.28
N ASP A 73 -1.13 -9.10 -9.10
CA ASP A 73 -0.27 -10.00 -8.29
C ASP A 73 0.07 -11.28 -9.06
N ARG A 74 -0.93 -11.91 -9.70
CA ARG A 74 -0.70 -13.10 -10.56
C ARG A 74 0.21 -12.83 -11.75
N ILE A 75 0.15 -11.62 -12.32
CA ILE A 75 1.03 -11.21 -13.41
C ILE A 75 2.46 -11.07 -12.89
N ASP A 76 2.63 -10.40 -11.75
CA ASP A 76 3.94 -10.21 -11.12
C ASP A 76 4.55 -11.55 -10.68
N ASP A 77 3.76 -12.48 -10.13
CA ASP A 77 4.20 -13.83 -9.78
C ASP A 77 4.70 -14.63 -10.99
N ARG A 78 4.05 -14.44 -12.15
CA ARG A 78 4.35 -15.21 -13.36
C ARG A 78 5.47 -14.60 -14.20
N PHE A 79 5.54 -13.28 -14.27
CA PHE A 79 6.40 -12.56 -15.21
C PHE A 79 7.45 -11.67 -14.54
N GLY A 80 7.40 -11.55 -13.22
CA GLY A 80 8.28 -10.69 -12.42
C GLY A 80 7.65 -9.35 -12.08
N GLN A 81 8.08 -8.77 -10.97
CA GLN A 81 7.53 -7.53 -10.44
C GLN A 81 7.67 -6.36 -11.41
N GLY A 82 6.61 -5.56 -11.51
CA GLY A 82 6.60 -4.33 -12.29
C GLY A 82 6.41 -4.57 -13.79
N THR A 83 6.08 -5.82 -14.19
CA THR A 83 5.70 -6.15 -15.58
C THR A 83 4.52 -5.30 -16.04
N VAL A 84 3.55 -5.08 -15.13
CA VAL A 84 2.43 -4.16 -15.35
C VAL A 84 2.42 -3.15 -14.20
N THR A 85 2.51 -1.87 -14.53
CA THR A 85 2.46 -0.78 -13.55
C THR A 85 1.36 0.20 -13.92
N ARG A 86 0.70 0.80 -12.91
CA ARG A 86 -0.30 1.84 -13.17
C ARG A 86 0.38 3.06 -13.79
N ALA A 87 -0.20 3.64 -14.84
CA ALA A 87 0.36 4.83 -15.48
C ALA A 87 0.64 5.98 -14.50
N THR A 88 -0.19 6.13 -13.46
CA THR A 88 -0.01 7.13 -12.40
C THR A 88 1.22 6.89 -11.51
N GLN A 89 1.80 5.67 -11.52
CA GLN A 89 3.00 5.30 -10.78
C GLN A 89 4.28 5.42 -11.62
N HIS A 90 4.18 5.65 -12.93
CA HIS A 90 5.31 5.63 -13.86
C HIS A 90 6.28 6.83 -13.71
N SER A 91 5.93 7.85 -12.93
CA SER A 91 6.70 9.12 -12.85
C SER A 91 7.36 9.40 -11.50
N THR A 92 7.30 8.52 -10.52
CA THR A 92 8.13 8.70 -9.32
C THR A 92 9.48 8.06 -9.59
N GLU A 93 10.44 8.83 -10.09
CA GLU A 93 11.84 8.57 -9.75
C GLU A 93 11.83 8.33 -8.25
N ARG A 94 12.14 7.11 -7.81
CA ARG A 94 12.35 6.86 -6.40
C ARG A 94 13.39 7.90 -6.00
N ALA A 95 13.00 8.89 -5.19
CA ALA A 95 13.93 9.79 -4.53
C ALA A 95 14.71 8.95 -3.52
N GLY A 96 15.56 8.07 -4.06
CA GLY A 96 16.25 7.04 -3.34
C GLY A 96 17.43 7.69 -2.65
N LEU A 97 17.24 8.09 -1.41
CA LEU A 97 18.35 8.12 -0.48
C LEU A 97 18.54 6.69 0.03
N SER A 98 19.52 6.03 -0.58
CA SER A 98 20.05 4.68 -0.31
C SER A 98 19.16 3.48 -0.66
N MET A 99 19.62 2.67 -1.61
CA MET A 99 19.32 1.24 -1.61
C MET A 99 20.02 0.62 -0.41
N GLN A 100 19.31 0.50 0.71
CA GLN A 100 19.84 -0.26 1.84
C GLN A 100 19.66 -1.74 1.52
N VAL A 101 20.70 -2.35 0.94
CA VAL A 101 20.78 -3.81 0.75
C VAL A 101 20.68 -4.45 2.13
N LYS A 102 19.64 -5.26 2.34
CA LYS A 102 19.49 -6.07 3.56
C LYS A 102 20.60 -7.11 3.58
N ARG A 103 21.67 -6.83 4.31
CA ARG A 103 22.77 -7.78 4.55
C ARG A 103 22.24 -8.82 5.56
N GLY A 104 21.88 -10.01 5.11
CA GLY A 104 21.38 -11.06 6.00
C GLY A 104 20.93 -12.38 5.36
N ASP A 105 20.65 -12.45 4.06
CA ASP A 105 20.15 -13.69 3.46
C ASP A 105 21.30 -14.51 2.84
N GLY A 106 22.19 -14.99 3.70
CA GLY A 106 23.32 -15.82 3.32
C GLY A 106 23.88 -16.58 4.52
N GLU A 107 23.08 -17.50 5.04
CA GLU A 107 23.54 -18.70 5.75
C GLU A 107 22.68 -19.90 5.32
#